data_AF-A0A1V2JA86-F1
#
_entry.id   AF-A0A1V2JA86-F1
#
_cell.length_a   1.000
_cell.length_b   1.000
_cell.length_c   1.000
_cell.angle_alpha   90.00
_cell.angle_beta   90.00
_cell.angle_gamma   90.00
#
_symmetry.space_group_name_H-M   'P 1'
#
loop_
_entity.id
_entity.type
_entity.pdbx_description
1 polymer ?
#
loop_
_entity_poly.entity_id
_entity_poly.type
_entity_poly.pdbx_seq_one_letter_code
_entity_poly.pdbx_strand_id
1 'polypeptide(L)'
;MKTQAMDKAKTAASDCLYPFASTSFTRGYPSSREFQVVHDPEGEPTGIKARINFGSRTCIAKVSGYALSERCKHTFQISSRIYLYDRWFCGQLRHSCSPNTFLDTQYLELWAVAPICAGTWITLDYASTCDILDVQFACTCGAPCCKEWIKGWNEQINAEGLRFLEEKRSLGVP
;
A
#
# COMPACT_ATOMS: atom_id res chain seq x y z
N MET A 1 11.82 -52.14 -11.98
CA MET A 1 10.96 -51.54 -10.96
C MET A 1 11.00 -50.03 -11.11
N LYS A 2 9.89 -49.43 -11.57
CA LYS A 2 9.71 -47.97 -11.67
C LYS A 2 8.85 -47.55 -10.47
N THR A 3 9.39 -46.75 -9.57
CA THR A 3 8.60 -46.16 -8.48
C THR A 3 8.39 -44.69 -8.81
N GLN A 4 7.30 -44.42 -9.53
CA GLN A 4 6.69 -43.10 -9.58
C GLN A 4 6.05 -42.83 -8.21
N ALA A 5 6.78 -42.15 -7.33
CA ALA A 5 6.23 -41.59 -6.11
C ALA A 5 5.83 -40.13 -6.37
N MET A 6 4.60 -39.99 -6.88
CA MET A 6 3.67 -38.90 -6.58
C MET A 6 4.26 -37.47 -6.62
N ASP A 7 4.42 -36.99 -7.85
CA ASP A 7 3.85 -35.71 -8.25
C ASP A 7 2.41 -35.59 -7.71
N LYS A 8 2.22 -34.85 -6.60
CA LYS A 8 0.98 -34.13 -6.22
C LYS A 8 1.08 -33.42 -4.86
N ALA A 9 2.23 -32.82 -4.54
CA ALA A 9 2.22 -31.60 -3.72
C ALA A 9 1.88 -30.43 -4.65
N LYS A 10 0.67 -30.46 -5.23
CA LYS A 10 0.09 -29.25 -5.83
C LYS A 10 -0.22 -28.37 -4.63
N THR A 11 0.73 -27.49 -4.32
CA THR A 11 0.63 -26.38 -3.39
C THR A 11 -0.80 -25.86 -3.47
N ALA A 12 -1.60 -26.10 -2.41
CA ALA A 12 -2.79 -25.29 -2.24
C ALA A 12 -2.25 -23.88 -2.14
N ALA A 13 -2.32 -23.12 -3.24
CA ALA A 13 -1.88 -21.74 -3.27
C ALA A 13 -2.62 -21.08 -2.11
N SER A 14 -1.89 -20.72 -1.06
CA SER A 14 -2.47 -20.01 0.05
C SER A 14 -3.13 -18.79 -0.57
N ASP A 15 -4.44 -18.62 -0.38
CA ASP A 15 -5.13 -17.45 -0.92
C ASP A 15 -4.60 -16.14 -0.29
N CYS A 16 -3.66 -16.22 0.66
CA CYS A 16 -2.96 -15.08 1.27
C CYS A 16 -2.03 -14.39 0.26
N LEU A 17 -2.03 -13.05 0.27
CA LEU A 17 -1.13 -12.26 -0.58
C LEU A 17 0.30 -12.19 -0.04
N TYR A 18 0.51 -12.52 1.23
CA TYR A 18 1.85 -12.59 1.82
C TYR A 18 2.53 -13.94 1.57
N PRO A 19 3.85 -13.96 1.31
CA PRO A 19 4.61 -15.20 1.06
C PRO A 19 5.06 -15.90 2.35
N PHE A 20 4.55 -15.51 3.52
CA PHE A 20 5.03 -16.01 4.80
C PHE A 20 4.19 -17.20 5.29
N ALA A 21 4.84 -18.30 5.68
CA ALA A 21 4.16 -19.52 6.15
C ALA A 21 3.24 -19.29 7.37
N SER A 22 3.51 -18.26 8.18
CA SER A 22 2.70 -17.90 9.35
C SER A 22 1.44 -17.09 9.01
N THR A 23 1.32 -16.62 7.77
CA THR A 23 0.20 -15.79 7.31
C THR A 23 -0.87 -16.63 6.61
N SER A 24 -2.13 -16.36 6.95
CA SER A 24 -3.29 -17.00 6.31
C SER A 24 -4.49 -16.07 6.36
N PHE A 25 -5.40 -16.23 5.39
CA PHE A 25 -6.68 -15.52 5.36
C PHE A 25 -7.47 -15.71 6.67
N THR A 26 -7.52 -16.93 7.20
CA THR A 26 -8.21 -17.25 8.46
C THR A 26 -7.65 -16.53 9.69
N ARG A 27 -6.44 -15.96 9.59
CA ARG A 27 -5.81 -15.15 10.65
C ARG A 27 -5.99 -13.64 10.44
N GLY A 28 -6.72 -13.24 9.40
CA GLY A 28 -6.99 -11.84 9.05
C GLY A 28 -5.96 -11.21 8.11
N TYR A 29 -5.07 -11.99 7.50
CA TYR A 29 -4.12 -11.47 6.50
C TYR A 29 -4.79 -11.33 5.12
N PRO A 30 -4.34 -10.39 4.29
CA PRO A 30 -4.99 -10.05 3.03
C PRO A 30 -5.00 -11.24 2.09
N SER A 31 -6.13 -11.44 1.42
CA SER A 31 -6.36 -12.57 0.52
C SER A 31 -6.79 -12.15 -0.88
N SER A 32 -6.44 -12.96 -1.88
CA SER A 32 -6.95 -12.88 -3.25
C SER A 32 -8.48 -13.00 -3.35
N ARG A 33 -9.16 -13.46 -2.29
CA ARG A 33 -10.63 -13.48 -2.17
C ARG A 33 -11.21 -12.10 -1.94
N GLU A 34 -10.51 -11.26 -1.20
CA GLU A 34 -10.97 -9.95 -0.74
C GLU A 34 -10.31 -8.81 -1.50
N PHE A 35 -9.14 -9.07 -2.08
CA PHE A 35 -8.30 -8.09 -2.75
C PHE A 35 -7.85 -8.60 -4.13
N GLN A 36 -7.78 -7.68 -5.09
CA GLN A 36 -7.23 -7.90 -6.41
C GLN A 36 -5.97 -7.06 -6.56
N VAL A 37 -4.83 -7.72 -6.74
CA VAL A 37 -3.62 -7.05 -7.22
C VAL A 37 -3.79 -6.81 -8.72
N VAL A 38 -3.76 -5.54 -9.13
CA VAL A 38 -3.86 -5.13 -10.54
C VAL A 38 -2.45 -4.94 -11.07
N HIS A 39 -2.17 -5.45 -12.26
CA HIS A 39 -0.86 -5.38 -12.90
C HIS A 39 -0.96 -4.59 -14.21
N ASP A 40 0.14 -3.95 -14.62
CA ASP A 40 0.30 -3.38 -15.96
C ASP A 40 0.53 -4.48 -17.03
N PRO A 41 0.61 -4.13 -18.32
CA PRO A 41 0.91 -5.10 -19.38
C PRO A 41 2.25 -5.83 -19.24
N GLU A 42 3.23 -5.20 -18.56
CA GLU A 42 4.55 -5.75 -18.26
C GLU A 42 4.52 -6.74 -17.08
N GLY A 43 3.42 -6.77 -16.31
CA GLY A 43 3.21 -7.65 -15.18
C GLY A 43 3.62 -7.06 -13.83
N GLU A 44 3.95 -5.77 -13.77
CA GLU A 44 4.27 -5.08 -12.52
C GLU A 44 2.99 -4.65 -11.79
N PRO A 45 2.91 -4.83 -10.46
CA PRO A 45 1.75 -4.38 -9.70
C PRO A 45 1.59 -2.85 -9.75
N THR A 46 0.37 -2.39 -10.07
CA THR A 46 0.02 -0.96 -10.17
C THR A 46 -0.95 -0.49 -9.09
N GLY A 47 -1.50 -1.42 -8.31
CA GLY A 47 -2.47 -1.10 -7.29
C GLY A 47 -3.21 -2.32 -6.75
N ILE A 48 -4.02 -2.09 -5.71
CA ILE A 48 -4.94 -3.07 -5.16
C ILE A 48 -6.37 -2.56 -5.23
N LYS A 49 -7.30 -3.40 -5.69
CA LYS A 49 -8.74 -3.17 -5.62
C LYS A 49 -9.40 -4.09 -4.60
N ALA A 50 -10.48 -3.63 -3.98
CA ALA A 50 -11.37 -4.49 -3.22
C ALA A 50 -12.09 -5.47 -4.16
N ARG A 51 -12.30 -6.72 -3.75
CA ARG A 51 -13.19 -7.69 -4.41
C ARG A 51 -14.53 -7.84 -3.72
N ILE A 52 -14.60 -7.41 -2.46
CA ILE A 52 -15.81 -7.42 -1.64
C ILE A 52 -16.09 -6.01 -1.13
N ASN A 53 -17.25 -5.82 -0.51
CA ASN A 53 -17.57 -4.58 0.17
C ASN A 53 -16.96 -4.60 1.58
N PHE A 54 -16.32 -3.51 1.98
CA PHE A 54 -15.89 -3.27 3.35
C PHE A 54 -16.72 -2.14 3.98
N GLY A 55 -17.00 -2.29 5.28
CA GLY A 55 -17.57 -1.22 6.07
C GLY A 55 -16.58 -0.09 6.32
N SER A 56 -17.08 1.02 6.86
CA SER A 56 -16.23 2.06 7.43
C SER A 56 -15.79 1.65 8.85
N ARG A 57 -14.60 2.07 9.26
CA ARG A 57 -14.01 1.84 10.59
C ARG A 57 -13.84 0.36 10.93
N THR A 58 -13.52 -0.45 9.92
CA THR A 58 -13.25 -1.88 10.08
C THR A 58 -11.79 -2.19 9.76
N CYS A 59 -11.15 -3.04 10.55
CA CYS A 59 -9.88 -3.65 10.17
C CYS A 59 -10.15 -4.59 8.98
N ILE A 60 -9.52 -4.30 7.84
CA ILE A 60 -9.73 -5.04 6.59
C ILE A 60 -8.58 -6.01 6.27
N ALA A 61 -7.43 -5.82 6.92
CA ALA A 61 -6.29 -6.73 6.78
C ALA A 61 -5.27 -6.49 7.90
N LYS A 62 -4.69 -7.56 8.42
CA LYS A 62 -3.41 -7.51 9.12
C LYS A 62 -2.27 -7.33 8.13
N VAL A 63 -1.21 -6.68 8.57
CA VAL A 63 -0.05 -6.33 7.76
C VAL A 63 1.15 -7.14 8.24
N SER A 64 1.97 -7.57 7.29
CA SER A 64 3.19 -8.32 7.56
C SER A 64 4.30 -7.86 6.63
N GLY A 65 5.54 -7.98 7.08
CA GLY A 65 6.70 -7.54 6.32
C GLY A 65 7.99 -7.80 7.06
N TYR A 66 9.09 -7.29 6.52
CA TYR A 66 10.38 -7.33 7.18
C TYR A 66 10.63 -6.04 7.95
N ALA A 67 11.20 -6.13 9.15
CA ALA A 67 11.69 -4.96 9.86
C ALA A 67 13.07 -4.58 9.32
N LEU A 68 13.19 -3.37 8.77
CA LEU A 68 14.44 -2.81 8.24
C LEU A 68 14.90 -1.63 9.10
N SER A 69 16.20 -1.40 9.15
CA SER A 69 16.81 -0.20 9.76
C SER A 69 16.91 0.99 8.79
N GLU A 70 16.69 0.75 7.50
CA GLU A 70 16.82 1.73 6.43
C GLU A 70 15.49 1.91 5.69
N ARG A 71 15.30 3.11 5.14
CA ARG A 71 14.15 3.45 4.29
C ARG A 71 14.44 3.03 2.85
N CYS A 72 13.41 2.53 2.20
CA CYS A 72 13.39 2.32 0.76
C CYS A 72 11.93 2.29 0.25
N LYS A 73 11.74 2.15 -1.06
CA LYS A 73 10.42 1.90 -1.65
C LYS A 73 9.67 0.77 -0.91
N HIS A 74 8.38 0.99 -0.63
CA HIS A 74 7.50 0.09 0.11
C HIS A 74 7.79 -0.06 1.61
N THR A 75 8.51 0.91 2.20
CA THR A 75 8.69 0.96 3.66
C THR A 75 7.67 1.89 4.33
N PHE A 76 7.22 1.49 5.52
CA PHE A 76 6.31 2.24 6.39
C PHE A 76 6.99 2.40 7.75
N GLN A 77 7.00 3.60 8.32
CA GLN A 77 7.71 3.86 9.57
C GLN A 77 6.93 3.27 10.77
N ILE A 78 7.58 2.40 11.54
CA ILE A 78 7.04 1.86 12.81
C ILE A 78 7.60 2.64 14.00
N SER A 79 8.87 3.02 13.94
CA SER A 79 9.55 3.83 14.95
C SER A 79 10.58 4.74 14.30
N SER A 80 11.29 5.56 15.08
CA SER A 80 12.34 6.46 14.56
C SER A 80 13.51 5.75 13.85
N ARG A 81 13.67 4.43 14.05
CA ARG A 81 14.78 3.64 13.49
C ARG A 81 14.35 2.34 12.81
N ILE A 82 13.05 2.02 12.82
CA ILE A 82 12.54 0.74 12.30
C ILE A 82 11.43 1.02 11.31
N TYR A 83 11.54 0.38 10.15
CA TYR A 83 10.57 0.46 9.07
C TYR A 83 10.04 -0.92 8.73
N LEU A 84 8.73 -1.02 8.51
CA LEU A 84 8.09 -2.19 7.93
C LEU A 84 8.27 -2.17 6.42
N TYR A 85 9.00 -3.12 5.88
CA TYR A 85 9.05 -3.38 4.44
C TYR A 85 7.95 -4.36 4.05
N ASP A 86 6.95 -3.85 3.31
CA ASP A 86 5.87 -4.65 2.75
C ASP A 86 5.72 -4.35 1.26
N ARG A 87 6.35 -5.16 0.41
CA ARG A 87 6.21 -5.10 -1.04
C ARG A 87 5.05 -5.91 -1.61
N TRP A 88 4.24 -6.59 -0.79
CA TRP A 88 3.24 -7.55 -1.28
C TRP A 88 1.81 -7.00 -1.19
N PHE A 89 1.55 -6.16 -0.19
CA PHE A 89 0.22 -5.63 0.05
C PHE A 89 0.21 -4.11 0.25
N CYS A 90 0.58 -3.60 1.43
CA CYS A 90 0.52 -2.17 1.72
C CYS A 90 1.40 -1.35 0.76
N GLY A 91 2.58 -1.85 0.38
CA GLY A 91 3.46 -1.19 -0.59
C GLY A 91 2.89 -1.12 -2.01
N GLN A 92 1.84 -1.89 -2.30
CA GLN A 92 1.15 -1.85 -3.59
C GLN A 92 -0.09 -0.95 -3.56
N LEU A 93 -0.45 -0.37 -2.42
CA LEU A 93 -1.58 0.56 -2.33
C LEU A 93 -1.25 1.87 -3.02
N ARG A 94 -2.21 2.43 -3.76
CA ARG A 94 -2.01 3.70 -4.45
C ARG A 94 -2.13 4.87 -3.48
N HIS A 95 -1.42 5.96 -3.78
CA HIS A 95 -1.62 7.19 -3.03
C HIS A 95 -2.98 7.84 -3.32
N SER A 96 -3.62 8.37 -2.28
CA SER A 96 -4.67 9.39 -2.39
C SER A 96 -4.52 10.42 -1.26
N CYS A 97 -4.71 11.70 -1.56
CA CYS A 97 -4.81 12.75 -0.54
C CYS A 97 -6.12 12.68 0.26
N SER A 98 -7.12 11.95 -0.25
CA SER A 98 -8.34 11.56 0.47
C SER A 98 -8.43 10.02 0.43
N PRO A 99 -7.64 9.33 1.27
CA PRO A 99 -7.57 7.88 1.22
C PRO A 99 -8.83 7.23 1.78
N ASN A 100 -9.11 6.00 1.36
CA ASN A 100 -10.16 5.18 1.96
C ASN A 100 -9.62 4.22 3.03
N THR A 101 -8.31 4.18 3.25
CA THR A 101 -7.68 3.41 4.32
C THR A 101 -6.69 4.21 5.17
N PHE A 102 -6.44 3.70 6.37
CA PHE A 102 -5.41 4.14 7.29
C PHE A 102 -4.57 2.92 7.70
N LEU A 103 -3.25 3.06 7.65
CA LEU A 103 -2.31 2.03 8.10
C LEU A 103 -1.90 2.32 9.54
N ASP A 104 -2.31 1.45 10.46
CA ASP A 104 -1.86 1.46 11.84
C ASP A 104 -0.57 0.64 11.96
N THR A 105 0.57 1.32 12.04
CA THR A 105 1.88 0.66 12.16
C THR A 105 2.18 0.18 13.58
N GLN A 106 1.41 0.59 14.59
CA GLN A 106 1.54 0.11 15.97
C GLN A 106 0.94 -1.29 16.11
N TYR A 107 -0.23 -1.52 15.51
CA TYR A 107 -0.91 -2.82 15.54
C TYR A 107 -0.68 -3.68 14.29
N LEU A 108 -0.02 -3.12 13.26
CA LEU A 108 0.19 -3.74 11.96
C LEU A 108 -1.15 -4.13 11.31
N GLU A 109 -2.03 -3.15 11.17
CA GLU A 109 -3.38 -3.33 10.65
C GLU A 109 -3.74 -2.25 9.64
N LEU A 110 -4.44 -2.63 8.57
CA LEU A 110 -5.03 -1.73 7.60
C LEU A 110 -6.52 -1.57 7.91
N TRP A 111 -6.94 -0.32 8.12
CA TRP A 111 -8.29 0.04 8.51
C TRP A 111 -8.99 0.80 7.40
N ALA A 112 -10.22 0.42 7.05
CA ALA A 112 -11.08 1.23 6.19
C ALA A 112 -11.57 2.46 6.98
N VAL A 113 -11.39 3.66 6.45
CA VAL A 113 -11.88 4.91 7.09
C VAL A 113 -13.21 5.38 6.49
N ALA A 114 -13.58 4.84 5.33
CA ALA A 114 -14.85 5.02 4.65
C ALA A 114 -15.34 3.67 4.11
N PRO A 115 -16.64 3.50 3.76
CA PRO A 115 -17.09 2.30 3.08
C PRO A 115 -16.35 2.12 1.75
N ILE A 116 -15.98 0.88 1.42
CA ILE A 116 -15.25 0.55 0.19
C ILE A 116 -16.07 -0.47 -0.59
N CYS A 117 -16.62 -0.08 -1.73
CA CYS A 117 -17.32 -1.01 -2.62
C CYS A 117 -16.33 -1.92 -3.36
N ALA A 118 -16.77 -3.15 -3.67
CA ALA A 118 -16.05 -4.03 -4.58
C ALA A 118 -15.70 -3.32 -5.90
N GLY A 119 -14.49 -3.56 -6.41
CA GLY A 119 -13.92 -2.91 -7.58
C GLY A 119 -13.23 -1.56 -7.32
N THR A 120 -13.41 -0.98 -6.13
CA THR A 120 -12.77 0.29 -5.73
C THR A 120 -11.29 0.09 -5.40
N TRP A 121 -10.44 1.03 -5.80
CA TRP A 121 -9.03 1.05 -5.40
C TRP A 121 -8.88 1.24 -3.89
N ILE A 122 -8.02 0.45 -3.26
CA ILE A 122 -7.56 0.68 -1.88
C ILE A 122 -6.45 1.73 -1.94
N THR A 123 -6.61 2.80 -1.19
CA THR A 123 -5.71 3.96 -1.23
C THR A 123 -5.25 4.40 0.14
N LEU A 124 -4.03 4.91 0.20
CA LEU A 124 -3.34 5.35 1.42
C LEU A 124 -2.77 6.76 1.25
N ASP A 125 -2.71 7.54 2.32
CA ASP A 125 -1.98 8.81 2.32
C ASP A 125 -0.50 8.54 2.63
N TYR A 126 0.37 8.66 1.64
CA TYR A 126 1.81 8.39 1.84
C TYR A 126 2.46 9.45 2.73
N ALA A 127 1.89 10.66 2.80
CA ALA A 127 2.43 11.68 3.69
C ALA A 127 2.24 11.34 5.18
N SER A 128 1.40 10.35 5.51
CA SER A 128 1.20 9.86 6.87
C SER A 128 1.94 8.56 7.18
N THR A 129 2.71 8.00 6.24
CA THR A 129 3.35 6.68 6.45
C THR A 129 4.76 6.76 7.00
N CYS A 130 5.45 7.89 6.75
CA CYS A 130 6.82 8.12 7.17
C CYS A 130 7.05 9.62 7.45
N ASP A 131 7.99 9.93 8.33
CA ASP A 131 8.50 11.29 8.55
C ASP A 131 9.18 11.84 7.29
N ILE A 132 9.91 10.99 6.59
CA ILE A 132 10.66 11.26 5.36
C ILE A 132 10.37 10.12 4.39
N LEU A 133 9.94 10.45 3.16
CA LEU A 133 9.72 9.44 2.12
C LEU A 133 11.02 9.04 1.44
N ASP A 134 11.02 7.87 0.81
CA ASP A 134 12.12 7.45 -0.07
C ASP A 134 12.27 8.40 -1.28
N VAL A 135 11.12 8.80 -1.85
CA VAL A 135 11.04 9.72 -2.99
C VAL A 135 9.80 10.62 -2.82
N GLN A 136 9.98 11.93 -3.03
CA GLN A 136 8.87 12.88 -3.17
C GLN A 136 8.35 12.90 -4.61
N PHE A 137 7.08 13.20 -4.84
CA PHE A 137 6.50 13.16 -6.19
C PHE A 137 5.29 14.07 -6.38
N ALA A 138 5.03 14.43 -7.63
CA ALA A 138 3.82 15.14 -8.04
C ALA A 138 2.58 14.23 -7.93
N CYS A 139 1.57 14.70 -7.22
CA CYS A 139 0.34 13.97 -6.97
C CYS A 139 -0.63 14.07 -8.15
N THR A 140 -1.16 12.93 -8.58
CA THR A 140 -2.18 12.82 -9.63
C THR A 140 -3.48 12.17 -9.13
N CYS A 141 -3.71 12.18 -7.81
CA CYS A 141 -4.82 11.43 -7.21
C CYS A 141 -6.22 12.00 -7.52
N GLY A 142 -6.33 13.26 -7.93
CA GLY A 142 -7.60 13.91 -8.26
C GLY A 142 -8.52 14.19 -7.06
N ALA A 143 -8.04 14.05 -5.82
CA ALA A 143 -8.83 14.38 -4.64
C ALA A 143 -9.13 15.90 -4.58
N PRO A 144 -10.31 16.34 -4.10
CA PRO A 144 -10.68 17.76 -4.06
C PRO A 144 -9.69 18.65 -3.29
N CYS A 145 -9.11 18.12 -2.21
CA CYS A 145 -8.07 18.79 -1.41
C CYS A 145 -6.72 18.12 -1.64
N CYS A 146 -6.32 17.98 -2.91
CA CYS A 146 -5.03 17.41 -3.27
C CYS A 146 -3.88 18.24 -2.70
N LYS A 147 -2.85 17.59 -2.15
CA LYS A 147 -1.62 18.25 -1.65
C LYS A 147 -0.67 18.67 -2.77
N GLU A 148 -0.94 18.26 -4.01
CA GLU A 148 -0.18 18.52 -5.25
C GLU A 148 1.22 17.91 -5.29
N TRP A 149 1.98 18.00 -4.21
CA TRP A 149 3.30 17.43 -4.04
C TRP A 149 3.35 16.59 -2.76
N ILE A 150 3.76 15.33 -2.89
CA ILE A 150 3.77 14.38 -1.77
C ILE A 150 5.18 14.28 -1.20
N LYS A 151 5.25 14.46 0.11
CA LYS A 151 6.45 14.38 0.95
C LYS A 151 6.10 13.69 2.26
N GLY A 152 7.10 13.28 3.02
CA GLY A 152 6.92 12.76 4.37
C GLY A 152 6.33 13.81 5.33
N TRP A 153 5.82 13.34 6.47
CA TRP A 153 5.14 14.16 7.46
C TRP A 153 5.99 15.35 7.91
N ASN A 154 7.24 15.09 8.31
CA ASN A 154 8.20 16.07 8.81
C ASN A 154 9.25 16.49 7.75
N GLU A 155 9.10 16.02 6.51
CA GLU A 155 10.03 16.31 5.42
C GLU A 155 9.82 17.73 4.88
N GLN A 156 10.89 18.40 4.44
CA GLN A 156 10.77 19.64 3.68
C GLN A 156 10.53 19.32 2.20
N ILE A 157 9.85 20.21 1.48
CA ILE A 157 9.71 20.06 0.02
C ILE A 157 11.10 20.19 -0.60
N ASN A 158 11.49 19.22 -1.43
CA ASN A 158 12.78 19.24 -2.10
C ASN A 158 12.80 20.26 -3.26
N ALA A 159 13.96 20.48 -3.86
CA ALA A 159 14.12 21.45 -4.96
C ALA A 159 13.22 21.13 -6.17
N GLU A 160 12.93 19.86 -6.44
CA GLU A 160 12.04 19.45 -7.53
C GLU A 160 10.59 19.85 -7.24
N GLY A 161 10.10 19.59 -6.03
CA GLY A 161 8.76 19.97 -5.61
C GLY A 161 8.56 21.48 -5.58
N LEU A 162 9.57 22.24 -5.17
CA LEU A 162 9.50 23.71 -5.20
C LEU A 162 9.31 24.22 -6.64
N ARG A 163 10.12 23.72 -7.60
CA ARG A 163 9.97 24.07 -9.02
C ARG A 163 8.59 23.69 -9.56
N PHE A 164 8.13 22.47 -9.27
CA PHE A 164 6.81 22.00 -9.70
C PHE A 164 5.68 22.93 -9.22
N LEU A 165 5.72 23.33 -7.95
CA LEU A 165 4.70 24.20 -7.37
C LEU A 165 4.76 25.63 -7.93
N GLU A 166 5.95 26.16 -8.20
CA GLU A 166 6.13 27.47 -8.84
C GLU A 166 5.59 27.48 -10.28
N GLU A 167 5.89 26.45 -11.06
CA GLU A 167 5.39 26.27 -12.42
C GLU A 167 3.86 26.18 -12.43
N LYS A 168 3.27 25.38 -11.54
CA LYS A 168 1.81 25.22 -11.45
C LYS A 168 1.10 26.54 -11.11
N ARG A 169 1.64 27.32 -10.17
CA ARG A 169 1.12 28.66 -9.83
C ARG A 169 1.20 29.62 -11.01
N SER A 170 2.29 29.57 -11.76
CA SER A 170 2.52 30.43 -12.93
C SER A 170 1.56 30.11 -14.09
N LEU A 171 1.14 28.85 -14.21
CA LEU A 171 0.20 28.39 -15.23
C LEU A 171 -1.28 28.67 -14.90
N GLY A 172 -1.59 29.14 -13.68
CA GLY A 172 -2.96 29.43 -13.25
C GLY A 172 -3.89 28.20 -13.24
N VAL A 173 -3.31 27.00 -13.23
CA VAL A 173 -4.06 25.74 -13.17
C VAL A 173 -4.27 25.39 -11.69
N PRO A 174 -5.53 25.30 -11.20
CA PRO A 174 -5.81 24.90 -9.82
C PRO A 174 -5.32 23.49 -9.50
#